data_AF-A0AAV3S1X3-F1
#
_entry.id   AF-A0AAV3S1X3-F1
#
_cell.length_a   1.000
_cell.length_b   1.000
_cell.length_c   1.000
_cell.angle_alpha   90.00
_cell.angle_beta   90.00
_cell.angle_gamma   90.00
#
_symmetry.space_group_name_H-M   'P 1'
#
loop_
_entity.id
_entity.type
_entity.pdbx_description
1 polymer ?
#
loop_
_entity_poly.entity_id
_entity_poly.type
_entity_poly.pdbx_seq_one_letter_code
_entity_poly.pdbx_strand_id
1 'polypeptide(L)'
;MHGSDELIIVALRQDLLEALNQLEEGLRVSIKQLSSFDKYKQEILLGHLDWSPMHKDPLFWRDNINNFEENDFQIIRVLITVLETSGDQRTLAVACYDLSQFIQYHTAGRIIASDLKAKERVMKLLNHENAEVTKNALLCIQRLFLGAKYASFLQV
;
A
#
# COMPACT_ATOMS: atom_id res chain seq x y z
N MET A 1 57.97 4.76 -9.85
CA MET A 1 56.98 4.77 -8.75
C MET A 1 55.85 5.79 -8.95
N HIS A 2 55.95 6.80 -9.83
CA HIS A 2 54.88 7.82 -10.00
C HIS A 2 53.62 7.37 -10.77
N GLY A 3 53.70 6.45 -11.73
CA GLY A 3 52.55 6.07 -12.56
C GLY A 3 51.50 5.20 -11.84
N SER A 4 51.87 4.55 -10.74
CA SER A 4 50.99 3.67 -9.97
C SER A 4 50.04 4.46 -9.06
N ASP A 5 50.54 5.54 -8.44
CA ASP A 5 49.76 6.39 -7.54
C ASP A 5 48.70 7.19 -8.31
N GLU A 6 49.01 7.63 -9.53
CA GLU A 6 48.10 8.38 -10.39
C GLU A 6 46.91 7.51 -10.86
N LEU A 7 47.17 6.23 -11.18
CA LEU A 7 46.12 5.27 -11.51
C LEU A 7 45.17 4.99 -10.32
N ILE A 8 45.72 4.90 -9.11
CA ILE A 8 44.95 4.68 -7.88
C ILE A 8 44.05 5.90 -7.59
N ILE A 9 44.55 7.12 -7.79
CA ILE A 9 43.76 8.35 -7.60
C ILE A 9 42.61 8.43 -8.62
N VAL A 10 42.84 8.04 -9.87
CA VAL A 10 41.78 8.01 -10.90
C VAL A 10 40.72 6.97 -10.57
N ALA A 11 41.13 5.76 -10.17
CA ALA A 11 40.20 4.69 -9.77
C ALA A 11 39.35 5.12 -8.56
N LEU A 12 39.96 5.65 -7.50
CA LEU A 12 39.25 6.14 -6.31
C LEU A 12 38.27 7.27 -6.63
N ARG A 13 38.64 8.18 -7.55
CA ARG A 13 37.75 9.25 -8.00
C ARG A 13 36.54 8.67 -8.73
N GLN A 14 36.75 7.65 -9.56
CA GLN A 14 35.71 7.03 -10.35
C GLN A 14 34.73 6.23 -9.47
N ASP A 15 35.26 5.47 -8.50
CA ASP A 15 34.46 4.76 -7.49
C ASP A 15 33.61 5.73 -6.65
N LEU A 16 34.19 6.86 -6.23
CA LEU A 16 33.46 7.89 -5.50
C LEU A 16 32.34 8.50 -6.35
N LEU A 17 32.60 8.76 -7.64
CA LEU A 17 31.60 9.29 -8.56
C LEU A 17 30.44 8.30 -8.76
N GLU A 18 30.76 7.02 -8.88
CA GLU A 18 29.77 5.96 -9.03
C GLU A 18 28.91 5.82 -7.77
N ALA A 19 29.51 5.85 -6.58
CA ALA A 19 28.78 5.84 -5.32
C ALA A 19 27.84 7.05 -5.16
N LEU A 20 28.28 8.26 -5.57
CA LEU A 20 27.44 9.46 -5.56
C LEU A 20 26.24 9.34 -6.53
N ASN A 21 26.46 8.80 -7.72
CA ASN A 21 25.39 8.58 -8.70
C ASN A 21 24.37 7.55 -8.20
N GLN A 22 24.83 6.46 -7.57
CA GLN A 22 23.95 5.46 -6.97
C GLN A 22 23.10 6.07 -5.83
N LEU A 23 23.70 6.92 -5.00
CA LEU A 23 22.99 7.64 -3.94
C LEU A 23 21.95 8.61 -4.52
N GLU A 24 22.31 9.39 -5.54
CA GLU A 24 21.39 10.32 -6.19
C GLU A 24 20.18 9.61 -6.81
N GLU A 25 20.41 8.49 -7.52
CA GLU A 25 19.33 7.71 -8.10
C GLU A 25 18.43 7.10 -7.01
N GLY A 26 19.02 6.58 -5.93
CA GLY A 26 18.28 6.10 -4.76
C GLY A 26 17.40 7.18 -4.14
N LEU A 27 17.92 8.41 -3.99
CA LEU A 27 17.14 9.55 -3.48
C LEU A 27 15.99 9.93 -4.41
N ARG A 28 16.20 9.94 -5.73
CA ARG A 28 15.15 10.24 -6.72
C ARG A 28 14.02 9.21 -6.68
N VAL A 29 14.37 7.93 -6.58
CA VAL A 29 13.39 6.85 -6.42
C VAL A 29 12.59 7.03 -5.14
N SER A 30 13.25 7.28 -4.01
CA SER A 30 12.58 7.53 -2.71
C SER A 30 11.66 8.74 -2.75
N ILE A 31 12.09 9.87 -3.34
CA ILE A 31 11.26 11.07 -3.50
C ILE A 31 10.02 10.77 -4.35
N LYS A 32 10.19 10.02 -5.45
CA LYS A 32 9.07 9.64 -6.32
C LYS A 32 8.10 8.70 -5.61
N GLN A 33 8.59 7.74 -4.83
CA GLN A 33 7.78 6.84 -4.02
C GLN A 33 7.00 7.61 -2.94
N LEU A 34 7.64 8.51 -2.19
CA LEU A 34 6.97 9.37 -1.21
C LEU A 34 5.89 10.24 -1.87
N SER A 35 6.23 10.89 -3.00
CA SER A 35 5.26 11.66 -3.78
C SER A 35 4.09 10.82 -4.28
N SER A 36 4.32 9.53 -4.53
CA SER A 36 3.22 8.60 -4.83
C SER A 36 2.38 8.39 -3.56
N PHE A 37 2.94 7.92 -2.45
CA PHE A 37 2.15 7.66 -1.25
C PHE A 37 1.33 8.86 -0.76
N ASP A 38 1.88 10.08 -0.84
CA ASP A 38 1.16 11.31 -0.52
C ASP A 38 -0.08 11.53 -1.39
N LYS A 39 0.00 11.24 -2.69
CA LYS A 39 -1.16 11.33 -3.61
C LYS A 39 -2.24 10.31 -3.25
N TYR A 40 -1.84 9.08 -2.92
CA TYR A 40 -2.76 8.03 -2.48
C TYR A 40 -3.43 8.45 -1.17
N LYS A 41 -2.65 8.90 -0.19
CA LYS A 41 -3.17 9.40 1.08
C LYS A 41 -4.17 10.53 0.87
N GLN A 42 -3.86 11.50 0.00
CA GLN A 42 -4.79 12.58 -0.34
C GLN A 42 -6.08 12.07 -0.97
N GLU A 43 -6.02 11.14 -1.91
CA GLU A 43 -7.20 10.50 -2.51
C GLU A 43 -8.09 9.84 -1.44
N ILE A 44 -7.49 9.03 -0.55
CA ILE A 44 -8.24 8.39 0.55
C ILE A 44 -8.87 9.43 1.46
N LEU A 45 -8.14 10.47 1.85
CA LEU A 45 -8.63 11.52 2.75
C LEU A 45 -9.76 12.35 2.13
N LEU A 46 -9.81 12.48 0.80
CA LEU A 46 -10.92 13.12 0.09
C LEU A 46 -12.17 12.23 0.03
N GLY A 47 -12.03 10.91 0.22
CA GLY A 47 -13.15 9.97 0.25
C GLY A 47 -13.76 9.63 -1.11
N HIS A 48 -13.12 10.04 -2.20
CA HIS A 48 -13.51 9.73 -3.58
C HIS A 48 -12.38 8.92 -4.23
N LEU A 49 -12.56 7.60 -4.29
CA LEU A 49 -11.52 6.67 -4.69
C LEU A 49 -11.78 6.16 -6.12
N ASP A 50 -10.75 6.13 -6.96
CA ASP A 50 -10.79 5.48 -8.27
C ASP A 50 -9.63 4.47 -8.42
N TRP A 51 -9.75 3.56 -9.37
CA TRP A 51 -8.71 2.60 -9.67
C TRP A 51 -7.49 3.28 -10.30
N SER A 52 -6.51 3.61 -9.48
CA SER A 52 -5.17 4.02 -9.89
C SER A 52 -4.13 2.88 -9.77
N PRO A 53 -2.94 3.01 -10.39
CA PRO A 53 -1.86 2.03 -10.25
C PRO A 53 -1.48 1.74 -8.79
N MET A 54 -1.65 2.72 -7.91
CA MET A 54 -1.20 2.67 -6.51
C MET A 54 -2.03 1.68 -5.69
N HIS A 55 -3.33 1.57 -5.98
CA HIS A 55 -4.17 0.52 -5.40
C HIS A 55 -3.71 -0.87 -5.83
N LYS A 56 -3.28 -1.04 -7.09
CA LYS A 56 -3.09 -2.36 -7.71
C LYS A 56 -1.65 -2.88 -7.64
N ASP A 57 -0.67 -1.99 -7.49
CA ASP A 57 0.75 -2.34 -7.55
C ASP A 57 1.24 -3.02 -6.26
N PRO A 58 1.64 -4.30 -6.31
CA PRO A 58 2.21 -4.99 -5.16
C PRO A 58 3.46 -4.34 -4.58
N LEU A 59 4.27 -3.63 -5.39
CA LEU A 59 5.46 -2.93 -4.92
C LEU A 59 5.08 -1.71 -4.09
N PHE A 60 4.09 -0.92 -4.53
CA PHE A 60 3.55 0.19 -3.75
C PHE A 60 3.15 -0.25 -2.34
N TRP A 61 2.41 -1.35 -2.22
CA TRP A 61 1.99 -1.86 -0.91
C TRP A 61 3.19 -2.32 -0.08
N ARG A 62 4.14 -3.06 -0.64
CA ARG A 62 5.32 -3.52 0.12
C ARG A 62 6.17 -2.36 0.62
N ASP A 63 6.40 -1.36 -0.22
CA ASP A 63 7.29 -0.24 0.08
C ASP A 63 6.68 0.72 1.11
N ASN A 64 5.35 0.88 1.09
CA ASN A 64 4.66 1.89 1.89
C ASN A 64 3.86 1.31 3.08
N ILE A 65 3.88 -0.01 3.32
CA ILE A 65 2.99 -0.63 4.31
C ILE A 65 3.14 -0.04 5.71
N ASN A 66 4.36 0.32 6.11
CA ASN A 66 4.65 0.91 7.42
C ASN A 66 4.11 2.34 7.55
N ASN A 67 3.95 3.07 6.44
CA ASN A 67 3.41 4.43 6.46
C ASN A 67 1.90 4.44 6.81
N PHE A 68 1.22 3.30 6.71
CA PHE A 68 -0.18 3.18 7.15
C PHE A 68 -0.34 3.22 8.68
N GLU A 69 0.73 3.07 9.46
CA GLU A 69 0.70 3.22 10.93
C GLU A 69 0.62 4.69 11.37
N GLU A 70 0.93 5.64 10.47
CA GLU A 70 0.92 7.07 10.78
C GLU A 70 -0.45 7.57 11.28
N ASN A 71 -0.41 8.55 12.18
CA ASN A 71 -1.59 9.23 12.72
C ASN A 71 -2.65 8.25 13.27
N ASP A 72 -2.19 7.22 14.00
CA ASP A 72 -3.06 6.18 14.57
C ASP A 72 -3.93 5.49 13.50
N PHE A 73 -3.27 5.01 12.45
CA PHE A 73 -3.90 4.32 11.33
C PHE A 73 -4.97 5.14 10.61
N GLN A 74 -4.73 6.45 10.46
CA GLN A 74 -5.70 7.39 9.88
C GLN A 74 -6.27 6.91 8.53
N ILE A 75 -5.41 6.43 7.63
CA ILE A 75 -5.82 5.95 6.31
C ILE A 75 -6.82 4.80 6.44
N ILE A 76 -6.54 3.83 7.31
CA ILE A 76 -7.42 2.67 7.54
C ILE A 76 -8.75 3.10 8.17
N ARG A 77 -8.71 4.03 9.14
CA ARG A 77 -9.92 4.60 9.74
C ARG A 77 -10.80 5.29 8.70
N VAL A 78 -10.20 6.08 7.81
CA VAL A 78 -10.93 6.77 6.73
C VAL A 78 -11.51 5.76 5.72
N LEU A 79 -10.75 4.74 5.32
CA LEU A 79 -11.28 3.66 4.49
C LEU A 79 -12.53 3.02 5.13
N ILE A 80 -12.47 2.72 6.43
CA ILE A 80 -13.61 2.15 7.18
C ILE A 80 -14.80 3.12 7.20
N THR A 81 -14.56 4.42 7.38
CA THR A 81 -15.60 5.44 7.29
C THR A 81 -16.22 5.50 5.90
N VAL A 82 -15.41 5.47 4.84
CA VAL A 82 -15.87 5.44 3.45
C VAL A 82 -16.79 4.24 3.19
N LEU A 83 -16.48 3.05 3.73
CA LEU A 83 -17.34 1.87 3.64
C LEU A 83 -18.72 2.05 4.30
N GLU A 84 -18.85 2.99 5.25
CA GLU A 84 -20.10 3.28 5.94
C GLU A 84 -20.89 4.41 5.29
N THR A 85 -20.22 5.41 4.72
CA THR A 85 -20.85 6.67 4.30
C THR A 85 -20.95 6.86 2.79
N SER A 86 -20.12 6.19 2.00
CA SER A 86 -20.14 6.36 0.55
C SER A 86 -21.30 5.58 -0.09
N GLY A 87 -22.02 6.24 -0.99
CA GLY A 87 -22.96 5.59 -1.91
C GLY A 87 -22.35 5.29 -3.28
N ASP A 88 -21.10 5.71 -3.52
CA ASP A 88 -20.43 5.49 -4.80
C ASP A 88 -19.86 4.07 -4.86
N GLN A 89 -20.38 3.28 -5.81
CA GLN A 89 -20.07 1.85 -5.93
C GLN A 89 -18.58 1.61 -6.22
N ARG A 90 -17.95 2.49 -7.00
CA ARG A 90 -16.53 2.39 -7.32
C ARG A 90 -15.69 2.65 -6.07
N THR A 91 -15.97 3.74 -5.37
CA THR A 91 -15.31 4.10 -4.13
C THR A 91 -15.39 2.96 -3.10
N LEU A 92 -16.56 2.36 -2.93
CA LEU A 92 -16.76 1.20 -2.04
C LEU A 92 -15.93 -0.01 -2.46
N ALA A 93 -15.89 -0.33 -3.76
CA ALA A 93 -15.10 -1.44 -4.29
C ALA A 93 -13.60 -1.25 -4.05
N VAL A 94 -13.07 -0.05 -4.33
CA VAL A 94 -11.66 0.30 -4.10
C VAL A 94 -11.35 0.27 -2.60
N ALA A 95 -12.20 0.83 -1.75
CA ALA A 95 -11.97 0.83 -0.31
C ALA A 95 -11.97 -0.58 0.31
N CYS A 96 -12.88 -1.46 -0.14
CA CYS A 96 -12.85 -2.87 0.26
C CYS A 96 -11.55 -3.55 -0.16
N TYR A 97 -11.11 -3.29 -1.39
CA TYR A 97 -9.87 -3.85 -1.91
C TYR A 97 -8.66 -3.35 -1.13
N ASP A 98 -8.51 -2.05 -0.92
CA ASP A 98 -7.38 -1.47 -0.20
C ASP A 98 -7.26 -1.97 1.22
N LEU A 99 -8.38 -2.08 1.94
CA LEU A 99 -8.40 -2.68 3.28
C LEU A 99 -7.89 -4.12 3.23
N SER A 100 -8.31 -4.88 2.21
CA SER A 100 -7.83 -6.26 2.00
C SER A 100 -6.33 -6.31 1.71
N GLN A 101 -5.78 -5.32 1.00
CA GLN A 101 -4.36 -5.22 0.71
C GLN A 101 -3.58 -4.90 1.98
N PHE A 102 -4.03 -3.93 2.78
CA PHE A 102 -3.41 -3.65 4.08
C PHE A 102 -3.33 -4.90 4.96
N ILE A 103 -4.42 -5.69 5.04
CA ILE A 103 -4.43 -6.96 5.79
C ILE A 103 -3.43 -7.97 5.24
N GLN A 104 -3.24 -8.02 3.92
CA GLN A 104 -2.31 -8.93 3.25
C GLN A 104 -0.85 -8.56 3.51
N TYR A 105 -0.51 -7.28 3.41
CA TYR A 105 0.88 -6.82 3.42
C TYR A 105 1.38 -6.46 4.82
N HIS A 106 0.50 -6.04 5.73
CA HIS A 106 0.90 -5.67 7.09
C HIS A 106 0.92 -6.89 8.00
N THR A 107 2.06 -7.14 8.67
CA THR A 107 2.23 -8.32 9.55
C THR A 107 1.14 -8.43 10.63
N ALA A 108 0.74 -7.29 11.22
CA ALA A 108 -0.36 -7.21 12.19
C ALA A 108 -1.71 -6.77 11.58
N GLY A 109 -1.82 -6.69 10.24
CA GLY A 109 -2.95 -6.05 9.55
C GLY A 109 -4.30 -6.65 9.91
N ARG A 110 -4.38 -7.97 10.09
CA ARG A 110 -5.61 -8.65 10.54
C ARG A 110 -6.04 -8.24 11.95
N ILE A 111 -5.09 -8.13 12.88
CA ILE A 111 -5.37 -7.73 14.27
C ILE A 111 -5.84 -6.28 14.27
N ILE A 112 -5.07 -5.40 13.64
CA ILE A 112 -5.38 -3.97 13.53
C ILE A 112 -6.76 -3.74 12.88
N ALA A 113 -7.04 -4.37 11.74
CA ALA A 113 -8.33 -4.21 11.06
C ALA A 113 -9.51 -4.76 11.89
N SER A 114 -9.27 -5.79 12.71
CA SER A 114 -10.29 -6.32 13.64
C SER A 114 -10.54 -5.35 14.79
N ASP A 115 -9.49 -4.79 15.40
CA ASP A 115 -9.57 -3.83 16.50
C ASP A 115 -10.23 -2.51 16.07
N LEU A 116 -9.99 -2.09 14.82
CA LEU A 116 -10.65 -0.96 14.17
C LEU A 116 -12.09 -1.27 13.71
N LYS A 117 -12.62 -2.46 14.02
CA LYS A 117 -13.99 -2.91 13.70
C LYS A 117 -14.32 -2.95 12.20
N ALA A 118 -13.32 -3.14 11.35
CA ALA A 118 -13.51 -3.16 9.90
C ALA A 118 -14.41 -4.32 9.43
N LYS A 119 -14.36 -5.46 10.13
CA LYS A 119 -15.12 -6.67 9.82
C LYS A 119 -16.62 -6.40 9.68
N GLU A 120 -17.23 -5.71 10.63
CA GLU A 120 -18.67 -5.43 10.62
C GLU A 120 -19.07 -4.55 9.44
N ARG A 121 -18.19 -3.62 9.04
CA ARG A 121 -18.43 -2.72 7.91
C ARG A 121 -18.36 -3.46 6.57
N VAL A 122 -17.32 -4.25 6.36
CA VAL A 122 -17.16 -5.03 5.13
C VAL A 122 -18.26 -6.09 4.98
N MET A 123 -18.68 -6.74 6.07
CA MET A 123 -19.75 -7.74 6.03
C MET A 123 -21.08 -7.20 5.49
N LYS A 124 -21.41 -5.94 5.79
CA LYS A 124 -22.62 -5.29 5.27
C LYS A 124 -22.60 -5.17 3.74
N LEU A 125 -21.42 -5.12 3.12
CA LEU A 125 -21.23 -4.98 1.68
C LEU A 125 -21.22 -6.32 0.93
N LEU A 126 -21.27 -7.46 1.62
CA LEU A 126 -21.31 -8.80 0.98
C LEU A 126 -22.60 -9.05 0.18
N ASN A 127 -23.68 -8.32 0.48
CA ASN A 127 -24.96 -8.42 -0.21
C ASN A 127 -25.25 -7.17 -1.05
N HIS A 128 -24.22 -6.41 -1.42
CA HIS A 128 -24.37 -5.21 -2.22
C HIS A 128 -24.82 -5.57 -3.65
N GLU A 129 -25.67 -4.73 -4.26
CA GLU A 129 -26.23 -4.97 -5.60
C GLU A 129 -25.16 -5.00 -6.70
N ASN A 130 -24.13 -4.16 -6.55
CA ASN A 130 -22.99 -4.11 -7.46
C ASN A 130 -22.03 -5.30 -7.21
N ALA A 131 -21.79 -6.08 -8.25
CA ALA A 131 -20.95 -7.28 -8.19
C ALA A 131 -19.47 -6.99 -7.87
N GLU A 132 -18.93 -5.85 -8.29
CA GLU A 132 -17.55 -5.46 -8.00
C GLU A 132 -17.36 -5.14 -6.52
N VAL A 133 -18.33 -4.45 -5.90
CA VAL A 133 -18.36 -4.20 -4.46
C VAL A 133 -18.38 -5.53 -3.71
N THR A 134 -19.33 -6.42 -4.05
CA THR A 134 -19.47 -7.72 -3.40
C THR A 134 -18.22 -8.59 -3.56
N LYS A 135 -17.60 -8.59 -4.75
CA LYS A 135 -16.33 -9.29 -5.01
C LYS A 135 -15.20 -8.81 -4.10
N ASN A 136 -15.00 -7.49 -4.00
CA ASN A 136 -13.91 -6.91 -3.20
C ASN A 136 -14.20 -7.02 -1.69
N ALA A 137 -15.45 -6.90 -1.28
CA ALA A 137 -15.87 -7.15 0.09
C ALA A 137 -15.60 -8.61 0.50
N LEU A 138 -15.94 -9.57 -0.36
CA LEU A 138 -15.66 -10.99 -0.13
C LEU A 138 -14.17 -11.26 0.00
N LEU A 139 -13.34 -10.70 -0.88
CA LEU A 139 -11.87 -10.80 -0.79
C LEU A 139 -11.37 -10.27 0.56
N CYS A 140 -11.83 -9.10 0.98
CA CYS A 140 -11.45 -8.50 2.25
C CYS A 140 -11.86 -9.37 3.45
N ILE A 141 -13.08 -9.92 3.44
CA ILE A 141 -13.54 -10.86 4.47
C ILE A 141 -12.69 -12.12 4.49
N GLN A 142 -12.40 -12.72 3.34
CA GLN A 142 -11.53 -13.91 3.26
C GLN A 142 -10.19 -13.65 3.94
N ARG A 143 -9.55 -12.50 3.71
CA ARG A 143 -8.28 -12.14 4.36
C ARG A 143 -8.38 -11.84 5.85
N LEU A 144 -9.52 -11.32 6.32
CA LEU A 144 -9.77 -11.12 7.76
C LEU A 144 -9.90 -12.45 8.52
N PHE A 145 -10.47 -13.48 7.89
CA PHE A 145 -10.75 -14.76 8.54
C PHE A 145 -9.69 -15.83 8.32
N LEU A 146 -9.06 -15.85 7.14
CA LEU A 146 -8.06 -16.84 6.78
C LEU A 146 -6.68 -16.34 7.22
N GLY A 147 -6.00 -17.11 8.09
CA GLY A 147 -4.63 -16.80 8.49
C GLY A 147 -3.68 -16.80 7.28
N ALA A 148 -2.51 -16.15 7.41
CA ALA A 148 -1.56 -15.91 6.33
C ALA A 148 -1.24 -17.14 5.44
N LYS A 149 -1.24 -18.34 6.02
CA LYS A 149 -1.04 -19.61 5.28
C LYS A 149 -2.13 -19.94 4.26
N TYR A 150 -3.37 -19.49 4.46
CA TYR A 150 -4.50 -19.79 3.58
C TYR A 150 -4.72 -18.71 2.52
N ALA A 151 -4.38 -17.46 2.82
CA ALA A 151 -4.47 -16.35 1.86
C ALA A 151 -3.50 -16.49 0.67
N SER A 152 -2.33 -17.13 0.86
CA SER A 152 -1.39 -17.43 -0.22
C SER A 152 -1.93 -18.42 -1.26
N PHE A 153 -2.91 -19.26 -0.91
CA PHE A 153 -3.53 -20.21 -1.84
C PHE A 153 -4.64 -19.57 -2.69
N LEU A 154 -5.10 -18.37 -2.35
CA LEU A 154 -6.11 -17.63 -3.12
C LEU A 154 -5.50 -16.73 -4.21
N GLN A 155 -4.19 -16.86 -4.48
CA GLN A 155 -3.46 -16.06 -5.47
C GLN A 155 -3.54 -16.62 -6.91
N VAL A 156 -4.56 -17.41 -7.24
CA VAL A 156 -4.76 -17.94 -8.61
C VAL A 156 -5.61 -16.99 -9.44
#